data_AF-A0A820ILT2-F1
#
_entry.id   AF-A0A820ILT2-F1
#
_cell.length_a   1.000
_cell.length_b   1.000
_cell.length_c   1.000
_cell.angle_alpha   90.00
_cell.angle_beta   90.00
_cell.angle_gamma   90.00
#
_symmetry.space_group_name_H-M   'P 1'
#
loop_
_entity.id
_entity.type
_entity.pdbx_description
1 polymer ?
#
loop_
_entity_poly.entity_id
_entity_poly.type
_entity_poly.pdbx_seq_one_letter_code
_entity_poly.pdbx_strand_id
1 'polypeptide(L)'
;MEKLLELVWSILIDQFLLEIEKTSKPRTTSSYARLMKALDSFVDYFNVDEQCLPKEALKTDKYRLIKKLLKYYSTDTYSLIKLYYQEKLQEQERLGILNQPSHLTDLGKLYCRAYYHLKEETLYVEIISCKNLKSCDSNGLSDPYVEIQLCPKYLYPHIEKQQTSIVKKTLNPSFNEKFEFRLTEKECTLSGGFIHFTVMDHDLMWSNDFEGEAFLEILKLPGIPNDSTNDCRPLDELKKIELSLTHPKVVRSRIIEILEQRISDKTAIDFVRQRREAENQ
;
A
#
# COMPACT_ATOMS: atom_id res chain seq x y z
N MET A 1 -28.49 -37.37 -1.71
CA MET A 1 -28.72 -36.24 -0.78
C MET A 1 -27.54 -35.27 -0.84
N GLU A 2 -26.31 -35.75 -0.70
CA GLU A 2 -25.06 -34.98 -0.84
C GLU A 2 -24.97 -34.13 -2.14
N LYS A 3 -25.13 -34.74 -3.32
CA LYS A 3 -25.14 -34.01 -4.62
C LYS A 3 -26.20 -32.90 -4.71
N LEU A 4 -27.32 -33.05 -4.01
CA LEU A 4 -28.36 -32.01 -3.95
C LEU A 4 -27.90 -30.86 -3.05
N LEU A 5 -27.27 -31.16 -1.91
CA LEU A 5 -26.69 -30.16 -1.01
C LEU A 5 -25.55 -29.37 -1.69
N GLU A 6 -24.69 -30.04 -2.45
CA GLU A 6 -23.64 -29.38 -3.25
C GLU A 6 -24.23 -28.40 -4.27
N LEU A 7 -25.30 -28.80 -4.95
CA LEU A 7 -25.99 -27.96 -5.94
C LEU A 7 -26.66 -26.75 -5.26
N VAL A 8 -27.32 -26.95 -4.12
CA VAL A 8 -27.90 -25.85 -3.33
C VAL A 8 -26.82 -24.89 -2.84
N TRP A 9 -25.69 -25.41 -2.33
CA TRP A 9 -24.54 -24.60 -1.92
C TRP A 9 -23.97 -23.79 -3.09
N SER A 10 -23.79 -24.40 -4.26
CA SER A 10 -23.30 -23.70 -5.45
C SER A 10 -24.24 -22.56 -5.87
N ILE A 11 -25.55 -22.80 -5.89
CA ILE A 11 -26.55 -21.77 -6.23
C ILE A 11 -26.54 -20.64 -5.20
N LEU A 12 -26.43 -20.96 -3.91
CA LEU A 12 -26.32 -19.97 -2.84
C LEU A 12 -25.09 -19.09 -3.03
N ILE A 13 -23.93 -19.69 -3.28
CA ILE A 13 -22.67 -18.98 -3.53
C ILE A 13 -22.77 -18.07 -4.76
N ASP A 14 -23.37 -18.57 -5.86
CA ASP A 14 -23.61 -17.76 -7.05
C ASP A 14 -24.55 -16.58 -6.75
N GLN A 15 -25.58 -16.78 -5.92
CA GLN A 15 -26.48 -15.72 -5.50
C GLN A 15 -25.77 -14.66 -4.63
N PHE A 16 -24.88 -15.06 -3.73
CA PHE A 16 -24.05 -14.11 -2.96
C PHE A 16 -23.13 -13.30 -3.87
N LEU A 17 -22.50 -13.93 -4.86
CA LEU A 17 -21.64 -13.23 -5.81
C LEU A 17 -22.44 -12.21 -6.63
N LEU A 18 -23.59 -12.64 -7.17
CA LEU A 18 -24.50 -11.75 -7.89
C LEU A 18 -24.97 -10.58 -7.01
N GLU A 19 -25.24 -10.82 -5.73
CA GLU A 19 -25.66 -9.78 -4.79
C GLU A 19 -24.55 -8.76 -4.50
N ILE A 20 -23.28 -9.18 -4.52
CA ILE A 20 -22.11 -8.31 -4.37
C ILE A 20 -21.84 -7.52 -5.66
N GLU A 21 -22.06 -8.13 -6.83
CA GLU A 21 -21.74 -7.53 -8.13
C GLU A 21 -22.87 -6.64 -8.68
N LYS A 22 -24.14 -6.98 -8.46
CA LYS A 22 -25.32 -6.27 -9.03
C LYS A 22 -25.69 -4.98 -8.31
N THR A 23 -25.05 -4.65 -7.19
CA THR A 23 -25.43 -3.47 -6.42
C THR A 23 -25.02 -2.19 -7.13
N SER A 24 -25.97 -1.63 -7.88
CA SER A 24 -25.91 -0.30 -8.52
C SER A 24 -25.86 0.86 -7.52
N LYS A 25 -26.14 0.60 -6.23
CA LYS A 25 -26.02 1.57 -5.14
C LYS A 25 -24.93 1.12 -4.16
N PRO A 26 -24.01 2.02 -3.76
CA PRO A 26 -23.00 1.69 -2.76
C PRO A 26 -23.69 1.29 -1.45
N ARG A 27 -23.48 0.05 -1.01
CA ARG A 27 -23.95 -0.43 0.29
C ARG A 27 -23.08 0.12 1.41
N THR A 28 -23.67 0.27 2.59
CA THR A 28 -22.92 0.60 3.80
C THR A 28 -22.03 -0.58 4.21
N THR A 29 -20.90 -0.31 4.87
CA THR A 29 -20.02 -1.33 5.48
C THR A 29 -20.81 -2.29 6.39
N SER A 30 -21.78 -1.76 7.13
CA SER A 30 -22.69 -2.53 7.99
C SER A 30 -23.57 -3.52 7.22
N SER A 31 -23.95 -3.22 5.98
CA SER A 31 -24.74 -4.12 5.14
C SER A 31 -23.89 -5.30 4.67
N TYR A 32 -22.64 -5.06 4.27
CA TYR A 32 -21.71 -6.13 3.92
C TYR A 32 -21.30 -6.98 5.12
N ALA A 33 -21.18 -6.40 6.31
CA ALA A 33 -20.95 -7.15 7.54
C ALA A 33 -22.11 -8.11 7.86
N ARG A 34 -23.36 -7.74 7.56
CA ARG A 34 -24.51 -8.65 7.68
C ARG A 34 -24.47 -9.77 6.66
N LEU A 35 -24.09 -9.48 5.40
CA LEU A 35 -23.88 -10.51 4.39
C LEU A 35 -22.77 -11.49 4.79
N MET A 36 -21.66 -11.00 5.38
CA MET A 36 -20.61 -11.86 5.92
C MET A 36 -21.14 -12.80 7.00
N LYS A 37 -21.88 -12.26 7.98
CA LYS A 37 -22.50 -13.07 9.04
C LYS A 37 -23.46 -14.11 8.46
N ALA A 38 -24.28 -13.73 7.49
CA ALA A 38 -25.19 -14.66 6.81
C ALA A 38 -24.41 -15.78 6.10
N LEU A 39 -23.34 -15.44 5.37
CA LEU A 39 -22.48 -16.43 4.71
C LEU A 39 -21.86 -17.40 5.72
N ASP A 40 -21.31 -16.90 6.82
CA ASP A 40 -20.75 -17.75 7.88
C ASP A 40 -21.83 -18.65 8.51
N SER A 41 -23.04 -18.13 8.77
CA SER A 41 -24.16 -18.95 9.25
C SER A 41 -24.57 -20.06 8.26
N PHE A 42 -24.49 -19.81 6.95
CA PHE A 42 -24.73 -20.86 5.96
C PHE A 42 -23.62 -21.91 5.97
N VAL A 43 -22.35 -21.52 6.10
CA VAL A 43 -21.24 -22.49 6.25
C VAL A 43 -21.51 -23.40 7.44
N ASP A 44 -21.90 -22.84 8.58
CA ASP A 44 -22.20 -23.60 9.78
C ASP A 44 -23.37 -24.57 9.54
N TYR A 45 -24.43 -24.10 8.85
CA TYR A 45 -25.59 -24.93 8.51
C TYR A 45 -25.26 -26.10 7.56
N PHE A 46 -24.43 -25.87 6.53
CA PHE A 46 -24.05 -26.93 5.59
C PHE A 46 -22.93 -27.84 6.12
N ASN A 47 -22.32 -27.48 7.26
CA ASN A 47 -21.27 -28.25 7.94
C ASN A 47 -21.74 -28.87 9.27
N VAL A 48 -23.04 -28.86 9.59
CA VAL A 48 -23.57 -29.42 10.85
C VAL A 48 -23.10 -30.87 11.05
N ASP A 49 -22.45 -31.10 12.20
CA ASP A 49 -21.92 -32.38 12.68
C ASP A 49 -21.05 -33.17 11.69
N GLU A 50 -20.40 -32.50 10.71
CA GLU A 50 -19.59 -33.12 9.65
C GLU A 50 -20.32 -34.15 8.77
N GLN A 51 -21.66 -34.19 8.85
CA GLN A 51 -22.50 -35.19 8.19
C GLN A 51 -23.12 -34.71 6.86
N CYS A 52 -23.12 -33.39 6.60
CA CYS A 52 -23.76 -32.79 5.43
C CYS A 52 -22.78 -32.62 4.25
N LEU A 53 -21.86 -31.66 4.34
CA LEU A 53 -20.79 -31.46 3.38
C LEU A 53 -19.46 -31.24 4.13
N PRO A 54 -18.35 -31.83 3.66
CA PRO A 54 -17.05 -31.57 4.26
C PRO A 54 -16.66 -30.11 4.04
N LYS A 55 -15.93 -29.52 4.99
CA LYS A 55 -15.43 -28.13 4.92
C LYS A 55 -14.74 -27.80 3.61
N GLU A 56 -14.11 -28.79 2.98
CA GLU A 56 -13.33 -28.63 1.77
C GLU A 56 -14.21 -28.51 0.53
N ALA A 57 -15.39 -29.15 0.52
CA ALA A 57 -16.42 -28.94 -0.49
C ALA A 57 -17.09 -27.56 -0.35
N LEU A 58 -17.15 -27.01 0.87
CA LEU A 58 -17.72 -25.69 1.12
C LEU A 58 -16.77 -24.54 0.77
N LYS A 59 -15.48 -24.71 1.04
CA LYS A 59 -14.44 -23.70 0.82
C LYS A 59 -13.93 -23.69 -0.63
N THR A 60 -14.84 -23.66 -1.59
CA THR A 60 -14.48 -23.50 -3.01
C THR A 60 -13.77 -22.18 -3.28
N ASP A 61 -13.12 -22.04 -4.45
CA ASP A 61 -12.48 -20.77 -4.84
C ASP A 61 -13.47 -19.61 -4.92
N LYS A 62 -14.71 -19.88 -5.36
CA LYS A 62 -15.80 -18.89 -5.34
C LYS A 62 -16.12 -18.45 -3.91
N TYR A 63 -16.25 -19.37 -2.96
CA TYR A 63 -16.47 -19.02 -1.55
C TYR A 63 -15.32 -18.16 -1.00
N ARG A 64 -14.06 -18.54 -1.26
CA ARG A 64 -12.89 -17.79 -0.81
C ARG A 64 -12.87 -16.38 -1.41
N LEU A 65 -13.21 -16.23 -2.69
CA LEU A 65 -13.33 -14.95 -3.37
C LEU A 65 -14.43 -14.08 -2.72
N ILE A 66 -15.63 -14.63 -2.53
CA ILE A 66 -16.75 -13.92 -1.89
C ILE A 66 -16.38 -13.49 -0.47
N LYS A 67 -15.79 -14.39 0.33
CA LYS A 67 -15.35 -14.08 1.69
C LYS A 67 -14.28 -12.99 1.69
N LYS A 68 -13.33 -13.02 0.74
CA LYS A 68 -12.35 -11.96 0.56
C LYS A 68 -13.02 -10.62 0.20
N LEU A 69 -13.96 -10.62 -0.76
CA LEU A 69 -14.69 -9.43 -1.18
C LEU A 69 -15.53 -8.83 -0.05
N LEU A 70 -16.38 -9.63 0.61
CA LEU A 70 -17.20 -9.21 1.73
C LEU A 70 -16.35 -8.62 2.85
N LYS A 71 -15.18 -9.22 3.12
CA LYS A 71 -14.23 -8.68 4.09
C LYS A 71 -13.85 -7.26 3.70
N TYR A 72 -13.29 -7.03 2.51
CA TYR A 72 -12.92 -5.68 2.06
C TYR A 72 -14.09 -4.69 2.08
N TYR A 73 -15.27 -5.09 1.59
CA TYR A 73 -16.43 -4.20 1.56
C TYR A 73 -16.96 -3.84 2.97
N SER A 74 -16.79 -4.72 3.95
CA SER A 74 -17.17 -4.48 5.34
C SER A 74 -16.12 -3.73 6.17
N THR A 75 -14.87 -3.71 5.71
CA THR A 75 -13.73 -3.02 6.37
C THR A 75 -13.92 -1.50 6.34
N ASP A 76 -13.58 -0.79 7.41
CA ASP A 76 -13.63 0.68 7.44
C ASP A 76 -12.56 1.33 6.54
N THR A 77 -12.69 2.63 6.29
CA THR A 77 -11.85 3.36 5.31
C THR A 77 -10.39 3.39 5.73
N TYR A 78 -10.11 3.58 7.02
CA TYR A 78 -8.75 3.64 7.55
C TYR A 78 -8.05 2.29 7.43
N SER A 79 -8.75 1.21 7.77
CA SER A 79 -8.24 -0.15 7.63
C SER A 79 -8.02 -0.54 6.16
N LEU A 80 -8.88 -0.10 5.24
CA LEU A 80 -8.67 -0.29 3.80
C LEU A 80 -7.42 0.45 3.29
N ILE A 81 -7.24 1.70 3.69
CA ILE A 81 -6.04 2.48 3.32
C ILE A 81 -4.77 1.81 3.87
N LYS A 82 -4.80 1.32 5.11
CA LYS A 82 -3.69 0.53 5.67
C LYS A 82 -3.40 -0.71 4.82
N LEU A 83 -4.43 -1.48 4.46
CA LEU A 83 -4.28 -2.68 3.62
C LEU A 83 -3.69 -2.32 2.23
N TYR A 84 -4.06 -1.18 1.66
CA TYR A 84 -3.50 -0.72 0.39
C TYR A 84 -1.98 -0.54 0.46
N TYR A 85 -1.48 0.14 1.49
CA TYR A 85 -0.04 0.33 1.65
C TYR A 85 0.68 -0.98 1.97
N GLN A 86 0.04 -1.90 2.68
CA GLN A 86 0.57 -3.26 2.88
C GLN A 86 0.69 -4.04 1.56
N GLU A 87 -0.30 -3.93 0.67
CA GLU A 87 -0.23 -4.51 -0.69
C GLU A 87 0.91 -3.87 -1.50
N LYS A 88 1.14 -2.56 -1.35
CA LYS A 88 2.27 -1.86 -1.99
C LYS A 88 3.64 -2.31 -1.49
N LEU A 89 3.80 -2.52 -0.18
CA LEU A 89 5.05 -3.08 0.36
C LEU A 89 5.33 -4.49 -0.17
N GLN A 90 4.30 -5.35 -0.24
CA GLN A 90 4.44 -6.69 -0.81
C GLN A 90 4.82 -6.67 -2.29
N GLU A 91 4.23 -5.75 -3.07
CA GLU A 91 4.60 -5.51 -4.47
C GLU A 91 6.09 -5.15 -4.58
N GLN A 92 6.55 -4.21 -3.73
CA GLN A 92 7.93 -3.74 -3.67
C GLN A 92 8.92 -4.88 -3.32
N GLU A 93 8.61 -5.68 -2.31
CA GLU A 93 9.41 -6.84 -1.90
C GLU A 93 9.49 -7.90 -3.00
N ARG A 94 8.37 -8.18 -3.67
CA ARG A 94 8.31 -9.14 -4.78
C ARG A 94 9.23 -8.72 -5.93
N LEU A 95 9.27 -7.43 -6.27
CA LEU A 95 10.19 -6.89 -7.27
C LEU A 95 11.65 -6.98 -6.84
N GLY A 96 11.94 -6.80 -5.55
CA GLY A 96 13.30 -6.97 -5.01
C GLY A 96 13.84 -8.40 -5.13
N ILE A 97 12.96 -9.42 -5.07
CA ILE A 97 13.33 -10.84 -5.19
C ILE A 97 13.46 -11.27 -6.66
N LEU A 98 12.58 -10.75 -7.51
CA LEU A 98 12.59 -11.03 -8.95
C LEU A 98 13.72 -10.22 -9.61
N ASN A 99 14.95 -10.76 -9.60
CA ASN A 99 16.08 -10.27 -10.41
C ASN A 99 15.87 -10.45 -11.92
N GLN A 100 14.64 -10.25 -12.43
CA GLN A 100 14.29 -10.37 -13.83
C GLN A 100 13.74 -9.03 -14.33
N PRO A 101 14.47 -8.32 -15.21
CA PRO A 101 13.99 -7.08 -15.79
C PRO A 101 12.79 -7.39 -16.69
N SER A 102 11.64 -6.83 -16.34
CA SER A 102 10.53 -6.67 -17.28
C SER A 102 10.42 -5.19 -17.61
N HIS A 103 10.20 -4.84 -18.88
CA HIS A 103 10.19 -3.45 -19.37
C HIS A 103 9.14 -2.53 -18.69
N LEU A 104 8.23 -3.09 -17.89
CA LEU A 104 7.20 -2.36 -17.15
C LEU A 104 7.50 -2.25 -15.63
N THR A 105 8.55 -2.89 -15.11
CA THR A 105 8.80 -3.01 -13.66
C THR A 105 10.22 -2.65 -13.21
N ASP A 106 11.10 -2.24 -14.12
CA ASP A 106 12.46 -1.83 -13.78
C ASP A 106 12.56 -0.30 -13.78
N LEU A 107 12.07 0.31 -12.71
CA LEU A 107 12.12 1.77 -12.48
C LEU A 107 13.38 2.20 -11.72
N GLY A 108 14.22 1.23 -11.34
CA GLY A 108 15.39 1.46 -10.50
C GLY A 108 15.11 1.23 -9.01
N LYS A 109 16.06 1.66 -8.20
CA LYS A 109 16.09 1.43 -6.75
C LYS A 109 16.44 2.71 -6.01
N LEU A 110 15.76 2.94 -4.88
CA LEU A 110 16.09 3.99 -3.92
C LEU A 110 16.84 3.38 -2.73
N TYR A 111 17.91 4.05 -2.30
CA TYR A 111 18.68 3.71 -1.11
C TYR A 111 18.51 4.81 -0.06
N CYS A 112 18.04 4.42 1.13
CA CYS A 112 17.83 5.34 2.23
C CYS A 112 18.22 4.71 3.58
N ARG A 113 18.21 5.53 4.63
CA ARG A 113 18.19 5.09 6.03
C ARG A 113 17.08 5.86 6.75
N ALA A 114 16.47 5.23 7.74
CA ALA A 114 15.52 5.91 8.60
C ALA A 114 15.56 5.32 10.01
N TYR A 115 15.42 6.18 11.02
CA TYR A 115 15.28 5.77 12.42
C TYR A 115 14.52 6.84 13.19
N TYR A 116 13.91 6.42 14.30
CA TYR A 116 13.21 7.31 15.20
C TYR A 116 14.02 7.54 16.48
N HIS A 117 14.24 8.81 16.83
CA HIS A 117 14.92 9.19 18.07
C HIS A 117 13.89 9.57 19.14
N LEU A 118 13.55 8.62 20.01
CA LEU A 118 12.48 8.77 21.01
C LEU A 118 12.63 9.99 21.90
N LYS A 119 13.82 10.29 22.41
CA LYS A 119 14.03 11.44 23.32
C LYS A 119 13.88 12.80 22.64
N GLU A 120 14.07 12.85 21.32
CA GLU A 120 13.98 14.08 20.53
C GLU A 120 12.64 14.17 19.80
N GLU A 121 11.80 13.13 19.93
CA GLU A 121 10.53 12.99 19.20
C GLU A 121 10.68 13.30 17.71
N THR A 122 11.74 12.76 17.09
CA THR A 122 12.12 13.09 15.72
C THR A 122 12.42 11.83 14.92
N LEU A 123 11.78 11.72 13.75
CA LEU A 123 12.10 10.75 12.72
C LEU A 123 13.15 11.36 11.78
N TYR A 124 14.28 10.70 11.71
CA TYR A 124 15.37 11.04 10.80
C TYR A 124 15.31 10.16 9.57
N VAL A 125 15.45 10.77 8.40
CA VAL A 125 15.48 10.08 7.11
C VAL A 125 16.68 10.57 6.33
N GLU A 126 17.54 9.67 5.86
CA GLU A 126 18.64 9.98 4.96
C GLU A 126 18.34 9.40 3.57
N ILE A 127 18.31 10.26 2.56
CA ILE A 127 18.28 9.85 1.16
C ILE A 127 19.71 9.74 0.66
N ILE A 128 20.15 8.52 0.35
CA ILE A 128 21.54 8.26 -0.04
C ILE A 128 21.70 8.40 -1.54
N SER A 129 20.97 7.59 -2.31
CA SER A 129 21.11 7.54 -3.76
C SER A 129 19.97 6.79 -4.42
N CYS A 130 19.77 7.02 -5.71
CA CYS A 130 19.03 6.08 -6.57
C CYS A 130 20.01 5.36 -7.50
N LYS A 131 19.61 4.18 -7.99
CA LYS A 131 20.36 3.40 -8.98
C LYS A 131 19.45 2.89 -10.09
N ASN A 132 19.98 2.92 -11.32
CA ASN A 132 19.33 2.41 -12.52
C ASN A 132 17.91 3.00 -12.71
N LEU A 133 17.76 4.30 -12.48
CA LEU A 133 16.50 4.98 -12.77
C LEU A 133 16.14 4.80 -14.25
N LYS A 134 14.86 4.62 -14.53
CA LYS A 134 14.38 4.56 -15.91
C LYS A 134 14.42 5.96 -16.48
N SER A 135 15.17 6.15 -17.57
CA SER A 135 15.15 7.43 -18.29
C SER A 135 13.76 7.67 -18.88
N CYS A 136 13.12 8.76 -18.46
CA CYS A 136 11.90 9.29 -19.08
C CYS A 136 12.23 10.18 -20.30
N ASP A 137 13.47 10.67 -20.33
CA ASP A 137 13.89 11.76 -21.19
C ASP A 137 14.50 11.31 -22.52
N SER A 138 14.27 12.08 -23.59
CA SER A 138 14.73 11.72 -24.95
C SER A 138 16.26 11.65 -25.12
N ASN A 139 16.99 12.29 -24.20
CA ASN A 139 18.45 12.32 -24.18
C ASN A 139 19.07 11.09 -23.46
N GLY A 140 18.25 10.25 -22.80
CA GLY A 140 18.69 9.05 -22.09
C GLY A 140 19.18 9.27 -20.65
N LEU A 141 19.05 10.47 -20.09
CA LEU A 141 19.41 10.87 -18.73
C LEU A 141 18.27 11.68 -18.09
N SER A 142 18.29 11.84 -16.77
CA SER A 142 17.28 12.61 -16.03
C SER A 142 17.94 13.57 -15.05
N ASP A 143 17.20 14.56 -14.56
CA ASP A 143 17.57 15.48 -13.48
C ASP A 143 16.80 15.10 -12.18
N PRO A 144 17.05 13.92 -11.58
CA PRO A 144 16.22 13.39 -10.51
C PRO A 144 16.31 14.15 -9.17
N TYR A 145 15.19 14.17 -8.47
CA TYR A 145 15.06 14.51 -7.04
C TYR A 145 14.04 13.60 -6.35
N VAL A 146 14.09 13.54 -5.01
CA VAL A 146 13.20 12.70 -4.21
C VAL A 146 12.33 13.58 -3.30
N GLU A 147 11.02 13.49 -3.44
CA GLU A 147 10.06 14.00 -2.46
C GLU A 147 9.81 12.96 -1.36
N ILE A 148 9.73 13.43 -0.11
CA ILE A 148 9.56 12.62 1.09
C ILE A 148 8.32 13.12 1.82
N GLN A 149 7.34 12.25 1.99
CA GLN A 149 6.09 12.58 2.67
C GLN A 149 5.70 11.48 3.66
N LEU A 150 5.24 11.87 4.85
CA LEU A 150 4.59 10.92 5.75
C LEU A 150 3.13 10.72 5.35
N CYS A 151 2.71 9.46 5.24
CA CYS A 151 1.38 9.11 4.78
C CYS A 151 0.75 8.02 5.66
N PRO A 152 -0.59 7.92 5.67
CA PRO A 152 -1.57 8.84 5.07
C PRO A 152 -1.57 10.24 5.71
N LYS A 153 -1.91 11.29 4.94
CA LYS A 153 -1.90 12.69 5.43
C LYS A 153 -2.82 12.91 6.64
N TYR A 154 -3.90 12.14 6.80
CA TYR A 154 -4.77 12.25 7.99
C TYR A 154 -4.09 11.79 9.30
N LEU A 155 -3.05 10.95 9.24
CA LEU A 155 -2.24 10.58 10.41
C LEU A 155 -1.21 11.67 10.74
N TYR A 156 -0.73 12.38 9.72
CA TYR A 156 0.36 13.35 9.82
C TYR A 156 -0.03 14.72 9.21
N PRO A 157 -1.17 15.33 9.62
CA PRO A 157 -1.74 16.48 8.91
C PRO A 157 -0.87 17.73 9.01
N HIS A 158 -0.07 17.84 10.07
CA HIS A 158 0.79 18.99 10.37
C HIS A 158 2.23 18.84 9.80
N ILE A 159 2.53 17.69 9.18
CA ILE A 159 3.85 17.39 8.65
C ILE A 159 3.83 17.66 7.14
N GLU A 160 4.69 18.58 6.71
CA GLU A 160 4.85 18.96 5.32
C GLU A 160 5.85 18.05 4.61
N LYS A 161 5.68 17.92 3.28
CA LYS A 161 6.61 17.17 2.45
C LYS A 161 7.95 17.91 2.37
N GLN A 162 9.04 17.17 2.33
CA GLN A 162 10.40 17.68 2.11
C GLN A 162 10.96 17.08 0.82
N GLN A 163 12.01 17.67 0.24
CA GLN A 163 12.60 17.18 -1.00
C GLN A 163 14.11 17.35 -1.01
N THR A 164 14.79 16.47 -1.75
CA THR A 164 16.23 16.59 -2.01
C THR A 164 16.53 17.73 -2.98
N SER A 165 17.81 18.06 -3.07
CA SER A 165 18.34 18.80 -4.19
C SER A 165 18.23 18.00 -5.49
N ILE A 166 18.17 18.70 -6.62
CA ILE A 166 18.14 18.11 -7.96
C ILE A 166 19.56 17.73 -8.37
N VAL A 167 19.76 16.49 -8.82
CA VAL A 167 21.05 16.02 -9.34
C VAL A 167 20.96 15.89 -10.85
N LYS A 168 21.75 16.66 -11.59
CA LYS A 168 21.58 16.79 -13.04
C LYS A 168 22.16 15.61 -13.82
N LYS A 169 21.50 15.25 -14.92
CA LYS A 169 21.96 14.40 -16.02
C LYS A 169 22.50 13.04 -15.54
N THR A 170 21.72 12.34 -14.74
CA THR A 170 22.11 11.03 -14.20
C THR A 170 20.92 10.14 -13.90
N LEU A 171 21.09 8.84 -14.14
CA LEU A 171 20.16 7.79 -13.70
C LEU A 171 20.62 7.12 -12.39
N ASN A 172 21.70 7.63 -11.79
CA ASN A 172 22.33 7.11 -10.58
C ASN A 172 22.69 8.23 -9.60
N PRO A 173 21.73 9.10 -9.24
CA PRO A 173 21.99 10.26 -8.40
C PRO A 173 22.48 9.86 -7.01
N SER A 174 23.40 10.64 -6.46
CA SER A 174 23.83 10.56 -5.07
C SER A 174 23.41 11.84 -4.38
N PHE A 175 22.54 11.73 -3.38
CA PHE A 175 22.00 12.86 -2.62
C PHE A 175 22.79 13.04 -1.32
N ASN A 176 22.83 11.99 -0.49
CA ASN A 176 23.38 12.03 0.88
C ASN A 176 22.79 13.17 1.72
N GLU A 177 21.48 13.38 1.59
CA GLU A 177 20.74 14.45 2.27
C GLU A 177 19.94 13.88 3.45
N LYS A 178 19.96 14.59 4.58
CA LYS A 178 19.28 14.19 5.82
C LYS A 178 18.09 15.11 6.08
N PHE A 179 16.99 14.51 6.50
CA PHE A 179 15.69 15.14 6.73
C PHE A 179 15.19 14.80 8.13
N GLU A 180 14.46 15.73 8.73
CA GLU A 180 13.93 15.63 10.08
C GLU A 180 12.42 15.87 10.06
N PHE A 181 11.67 14.93 10.66
CA PHE A 181 10.24 15.02 10.84
C PHE A 181 9.93 14.90 12.33
N ARG A 182 9.41 15.99 12.93
CA ARG A 182 8.95 15.96 14.33
C ARG A 182 7.72 15.08 14.42
N LEU A 183 7.81 14.02 15.21
CA LEU A 183 6.76 13.03 15.44
C LEU A 183 6.76 12.68 16.92
N THR A 184 5.65 12.94 17.59
CA THR A 184 5.47 12.51 18.98
C THR A 184 5.52 10.99 19.08
N GLU A 185 5.81 10.46 20.27
CA GLU A 185 5.79 9.00 20.50
C GLU A 185 4.45 8.37 20.08
N LYS A 186 3.35 9.09 20.32
CA LYS A 186 2.00 8.65 19.94
C LYS A 186 1.83 8.56 18.42
N GLU A 187 2.45 9.44 17.66
CA GLU A 187 2.30 9.50 16.19
C GLU A 187 3.19 8.48 15.47
N CYS A 188 4.40 8.23 15.98
CA CYS A 188 5.29 7.22 15.42
C CYS A 188 4.78 5.79 15.68
N THR A 189 3.97 5.60 16.74
CA THR A 189 3.35 4.32 17.09
C THR A 189 1.98 4.07 16.44
N LEU A 190 1.51 4.98 15.57
CA LEU A 190 0.26 4.79 14.85
C LEU A 190 0.36 3.66 13.82
N SER A 191 -0.56 2.70 13.93
CA SER A 191 -0.71 1.63 12.95
C SER A 191 -1.11 2.18 11.58
N GLY A 192 -0.37 1.80 10.53
CA GLY A 192 -0.63 2.21 9.16
C GLY A 192 0.01 3.53 8.77
N GLY A 193 1.05 3.96 9.49
CA GLY A 193 1.94 5.05 9.11
C GLY A 193 3.10 4.59 8.23
N PHE A 194 3.36 5.33 7.16
CA PHE A 194 4.40 5.04 6.18
C PHE A 194 5.15 6.32 5.79
N ILE A 195 6.40 6.16 5.39
CA ILE A 195 7.15 7.14 4.62
C ILE A 195 6.93 6.81 3.14
N HIS A 196 6.46 7.79 2.37
CA HIS A 196 6.30 7.72 0.93
C HIS A 196 7.41 8.53 0.28
N PHE A 197 8.16 7.86 -0.59
CA PHE A 197 9.19 8.45 -1.43
C PHE A 197 8.68 8.52 -2.86
N THR A 198 8.78 9.68 -3.47
CA THR A 198 8.43 9.91 -4.89
C THR A 198 9.68 10.41 -5.60
N VAL A 199 10.17 9.66 -6.58
CA VAL A 199 11.28 10.06 -7.45
C VAL A 199 10.69 10.76 -8.67
N MET A 200 11.19 11.96 -8.94
CA MET A 200 10.71 12.84 -10.00
C MET A 200 11.89 13.31 -10.84
N ASP A 201 11.69 13.46 -12.14
CA ASP A 201 12.60 14.13 -13.07
C ASP A 201 12.26 15.62 -13.11
N HIS A 202 13.24 16.50 -12.89
CA HIS A 202 13.01 17.93 -12.94
C HIS A 202 13.22 18.50 -14.34
N ASP A 203 12.12 18.88 -14.99
CA ASP A 203 12.14 19.51 -16.30
C ASP A 203 12.10 21.05 -16.24
N LEU A 204 13.09 21.69 -16.88
CA LEU A 204 13.18 23.16 -16.90
C LEU A 204 12.09 23.84 -17.73
N MET A 205 11.46 23.14 -18.68
CA MET A 205 10.50 23.72 -19.64
C MET A 205 9.12 23.05 -19.64
N TRP A 206 8.95 21.91 -18.97
CA TRP A 206 7.72 21.11 -18.96
C TRP A 206 7.33 20.74 -17.52
N SER A 207 6.26 19.96 -17.34
CA SER A 207 5.92 19.37 -16.04
C SER A 207 6.93 18.30 -15.68
N ASN A 208 7.35 18.26 -14.42
CA ASN A 208 8.23 17.21 -13.90
C ASN A 208 7.62 15.81 -14.12
N ASP A 209 8.43 14.89 -14.64
CA ASP A 209 8.02 13.52 -14.93
C ASP A 209 8.16 12.61 -13.70
N PHE A 210 7.22 11.69 -13.52
CA PHE A 210 7.28 10.71 -12.44
C PHE A 210 8.20 9.54 -12.83
N GLU A 211 9.20 9.23 -12.01
CA GLU A 211 10.12 8.12 -12.26
C GLU A 211 9.82 6.88 -11.42
N GLY A 212 9.19 7.04 -10.25
CA GLY A 212 8.81 5.93 -9.40
C GLY A 212 8.45 6.32 -7.98
N GLU A 213 7.76 5.41 -7.28
CA GLU A 213 7.46 5.56 -5.85
C GLU A 213 7.96 4.37 -5.03
N ALA A 214 8.30 4.62 -3.78
CA ALA A 214 8.58 3.60 -2.79
C ALA A 214 7.98 3.94 -1.42
N PHE A 215 7.74 2.90 -0.62
CA PHE A 215 7.17 3.02 0.72
C PHE A 215 8.04 2.33 1.76
N LEU A 216 8.01 2.88 2.99
CA LEU A 216 8.65 2.31 4.17
C LEU A 216 7.72 2.42 5.38
N GLU A 217 7.47 1.32 6.09
CA GLU A 217 6.58 1.31 7.26
C GLU A 217 7.27 1.89 8.49
N ILE A 218 6.69 2.94 9.09
CA ILE A 218 7.30 3.66 10.22
C ILE A 218 7.45 2.75 11.43
N LEU A 219 6.45 1.91 11.72
CA LEU A 219 6.46 0.99 12.86
C LEU A 219 7.57 -0.07 12.81
N LYS A 220 8.21 -0.28 11.65
CA LYS A 220 9.31 -1.23 11.47
C LYS A 220 10.68 -0.57 11.57
N LEU A 221 10.73 0.74 11.84
CA LEU A 221 11.98 1.47 11.91
C LEU A 221 12.70 1.25 13.25
N PRO A 222 14.05 1.25 13.23
CA PRO A 222 14.84 1.32 14.44
C PRO A 222 14.44 2.49 15.34
N GLY A 223 14.41 2.25 16.66
CA GLY A 223 14.20 3.28 17.67
C GLY A 223 12.73 3.64 17.97
N ILE A 224 11.78 3.03 17.28
CA ILE A 224 10.35 3.07 17.65
C ILE A 224 10.14 2.39 19.03
N PRO A 225 9.21 2.85 19.89
CA PRO A 225 8.91 2.15 21.14
C PRO A 225 8.55 0.67 20.93
N ASN A 226 9.15 -0.21 21.71
CA ASN A 226 9.06 -1.69 21.57
C ASN A 226 9.57 -2.21 20.22
N ASP A 227 10.47 -1.48 19.58
CA ASP A 227 11.15 -1.92 18.37
C ASP A 227 11.86 -3.27 18.59
N SER A 228 11.48 -4.24 17.77
CA SER A 228 12.05 -5.58 17.76
C SER A 228 13.45 -5.65 17.12
N THR A 229 13.90 -4.61 16.42
CA THR A 229 15.22 -4.60 15.76
C THR A 229 16.37 -4.46 16.76
N ASN A 230 16.13 -3.86 17.94
CA ASN A 230 17.16 -3.53 18.94
C ASN A 230 18.37 -2.75 18.38
N ASP A 231 18.22 -2.06 17.24
CA ASP A 231 19.31 -1.37 16.56
C ASP A 231 19.47 0.06 17.11
N CYS A 232 20.35 0.21 18.10
CA CYS A 232 20.62 1.48 18.78
C CYS A 232 21.80 2.27 18.17
N ARG A 233 22.26 1.93 16.96
CA ARG A 233 23.42 2.58 16.34
C ARG A 233 23.07 3.99 15.82
N PRO A 234 24.06 4.90 15.74
CA PRO A 234 23.89 6.18 15.05
C PRO A 234 23.43 5.98 13.60
N LEU A 235 22.65 6.93 13.06
CA LEU A 235 22.09 6.88 11.69
C LEU A 235 23.11 6.44 10.63
N ASP A 236 24.32 6.99 10.67
CA ASP A 236 25.35 6.76 9.65
C ASP A 236 25.89 5.32 9.66
N GLU A 237 25.72 4.60 10.77
CA GLU A 237 26.10 3.21 10.97
C GLU A 237 24.96 2.23 10.70
N LEU A 238 23.73 2.73 10.53
CA LEU A 238 22.59 1.88 10.20
C LEU A 238 22.75 1.28 8.80
N LYS A 239 22.22 0.07 8.65
CA LYS A 239 22.21 -0.61 7.35
C LYS A 239 21.34 0.19 6.38
N LYS A 240 21.86 0.39 5.18
CA LYS A 240 21.10 0.99 4.08
C LYS A 240 19.90 0.11 3.74
N ILE A 241 18.74 0.75 3.60
CA ILE A 241 17.50 0.14 3.15
C ILE A 241 17.48 0.28 1.62
N GLU A 242 17.33 -0.83 0.92
CA GLU A 242 17.15 -0.86 -0.53
C GLU A 242 15.65 -1.03 -0.83
N LEU A 243 15.07 -0.06 -1.55
CA LEU A 243 13.66 -0.05 -1.92
C LEU A 243 13.56 -0.11 -3.45
N SER A 244 12.94 -1.15 -3.99
CA SER A 244 12.59 -1.21 -5.41
C SER A 244 11.54 -0.15 -5.72
N LEU A 245 11.70 0.61 -6.80
CA LEU A 245 10.71 1.60 -7.21
C LEU A 245 9.53 0.91 -7.91
N THR A 246 8.33 1.44 -7.68
CA THR A 246 7.06 0.94 -8.23
C THR A 246 6.33 2.06 -8.98
N HIS A 247 5.38 1.68 -9.84
CA HIS A 247 4.49 2.64 -10.49
C HIS A 247 3.05 2.45 -9.95
N PRO A 248 2.32 3.54 -9.63
CA PRO A 248 0.93 3.46 -9.19
C PRO A 248 0.02 2.63 -10.12
N LYS A 249 0.18 2.83 -11.44
CA LYS A 249 -0.66 2.29 -12.51
C LYS A 249 -0.54 0.79 -12.81
N VAL A 250 0.54 0.12 -12.42
CA VAL A 250 0.85 -1.24 -12.91
C VAL A 250 -0.14 -2.30 -12.41
N VAL A 251 -0.74 -2.09 -11.22
CA VAL A 251 -1.68 -3.04 -10.62
C VAL A 251 -2.98 -2.36 -10.27
N ARG A 252 -4.07 -2.80 -10.90
CA ARG A 252 -5.43 -2.33 -10.58
C ARG A 252 -5.79 -2.74 -9.15
N SER A 253 -5.80 -1.79 -8.22
CA SER A 253 -6.08 -2.06 -6.82
C SER A 253 -7.59 -2.18 -6.57
N ARG A 254 -8.02 -3.37 -6.11
CA ARG A 254 -9.39 -3.60 -5.67
C ARG A 254 -9.80 -2.70 -4.50
N ILE A 255 -8.83 -2.33 -3.65
CA ILE A 255 -9.09 -1.44 -2.52
C ILE A 255 -9.48 -0.05 -3.03
N ILE A 256 -8.80 0.48 -4.04
CA ILE A 256 -9.16 1.77 -4.64
C ILE A 256 -10.57 1.72 -5.24
N GLU A 257 -10.93 0.65 -5.95
CA GLU A 257 -12.29 0.47 -6.48
C GLU A 257 -13.37 0.46 -5.40
N ILE A 258 -13.06 -0.11 -4.23
CA ILE A 258 -13.99 -0.15 -3.09
C ILE A 258 -14.09 1.23 -2.43
N LEU A 259 -12.98 1.96 -2.33
CA LEU A 259 -12.95 3.32 -1.78
C LEU A 259 -13.65 4.32 -2.70
N GLU A 260 -13.60 4.15 -4.03
CA GLU A 260 -14.34 4.94 -5.02
C GLU A 260 -15.85 4.92 -4.80
N GLN A 261 -16.38 3.81 -4.27
CA GLN A 261 -17.80 3.67 -3.97
C GLN A 261 -18.22 4.45 -2.70
N ARG A 262 -17.27 4.95 -1.90
CA ARG A 262 -17.53 5.68 -0.65
C ARG A 262 -17.66 7.18 -0.87
N ILE A 263 -18.58 7.57 -1.75
CA ILE A 263 -18.79 8.95 -2.20
C ILE A 263 -19.21 9.95 -1.11
N SER A 264 -19.57 9.49 0.09
CA SER A 264 -19.89 10.33 1.24
C SER A 264 -18.78 10.39 2.29
N ASP A 265 -17.70 9.61 2.12
CA ASP A 265 -16.57 9.57 3.03
C ASP A 265 -15.44 10.44 2.50
N LYS A 266 -15.24 11.61 3.12
CA LYS A 266 -14.23 12.59 2.70
C LYS A 266 -12.82 11.99 2.67
N THR A 267 -12.46 11.15 3.64
CA THR A 267 -11.14 10.52 3.71
C THR A 267 -10.94 9.54 2.55
N ALA A 268 -11.95 8.76 2.20
CA ALA A 268 -11.90 7.87 1.05
C ALA A 268 -11.77 8.67 -0.26
N ILE A 269 -12.55 9.74 -0.42
CA ILE A 269 -12.53 10.60 -1.62
C ILE A 269 -11.15 11.26 -1.80
N ASP A 270 -10.62 11.89 -0.74
CA ASP A 270 -9.33 12.57 -0.80
C ASP A 270 -8.20 11.58 -1.10
N PHE A 271 -8.23 10.38 -0.50
CA PHE A 271 -7.26 9.32 -0.76
C PHE A 271 -7.32 8.80 -2.20
N VAL A 272 -8.52 8.51 -2.70
CA VAL A 272 -8.72 8.04 -4.08
C VAL A 272 -8.25 9.11 -5.07
N ARG A 273 -8.63 10.38 -4.86
CA ARG A 273 -8.18 11.48 -5.73
C ARG A 273 -6.66 11.53 -5.81
N GLN A 274 -5.98 11.54 -4.66
CA GLN A 274 -4.52 11.55 -4.60
C GLN A 274 -3.90 10.37 -5.35
N ARG A 275 -4.47 9.16 -5.21
CA ARG A 275 -3.94 7.97 -5.88
C ARG A 275 -4.22 7.95 -7.39
N ARG A 276 -5.37 8.46 -7.84
CA ARG A 276 -5.69 8.60 -9.27
C ARG A 276 -4.82 9.67 -9.94
N GLU A 277 -4.52 10.77 -9.24
CA GLU A 277 -3.56 11.78 -9.72
C GLU A 277 -2.18 11.16 -9.95
N ALA A 278 -1.68 10.37 -9.01
CA ALA A 278 -0.41 9.66 -9.15
C ALA A 278 -0.42 8.58 -10.26
N GLU A 279 -1.57 7.96 -10.58
CA GLU A 279 -1.69 7.00 -11.69
C GLU A 279 -1.71 7.64 -13.09
N ASN A 280 -1.99 8.94 -13.14
CA ASN A 280 -2.06 9.71 -14.39
C ASN A 280 -0.76 10.47 -14.71
N GLN A 281 0.18 10.49 -13.78
CA GLN A 281 1.59 10.81 -14.03
C GLN A 281 2.25 9.63 -14.75
#